data_AF-A0A1D2WHI9-F1
#
_entry.id   AF-A0A1D2WHI9-F1
#
_cell.length_a   1.000
_cell.length_b   1.000
_cell.length_c   1.000
_cell.angle_alpha   90.00
_cell.angle_beta   90.00
_cell.angle_gamma   90.00
#
_symmetry.space_group_name_H-M   'P 1'
#
loop_
_entity.id
_entity.type
_entity.pdbx_description
1 polymer ?
#
loop_
_entity_poly.entity_id
_entity_poly.type
_entity_poly.pdbx_seq_one_letter_code
_entity_poly.pdbx_strand_id
1 'polypeptide(L)'
;MENIRTYDELVQKRLWMINKHWLNLTLFHYLPGAPATNNPIESYYSKSLKTDNKKQFRTDKGTENQIKLAQMRRLNLLKKPKVISGIVQIIYSI
;
A
#
# COMPACT_ATOMS: atom_id res chain seq x y z
N MET A 1 7.29 -3.88 -32.39
CA MET A 1 7.37 -2.46 -31.96
C MET A 1 7.48 -1.46 -33.14
N GLU A 2 7.26 -1.89 -34.38
CA GLU A 2 7.57 -1.04 -35.55
C GLU A 2 6.59 0.13 -35.73
N ASN A 3 5.37 0.01 -35.20
CA ASN A 3 4.33 1.04 -35.30
C ASN A 3 4.21 1.95 -34.07
N ILE A 4 5.21 2.02 -33.18
CA ILE A 4 5.10 2.90 -31.99
C ILE A 4 4.93 4.37 -32.41
N ARG A 5 5.53 4.77 -33.54
CA ARG A 5 5.48 6.14 -34.03
C ARG A 5 4.11 6.58 -34.56
N THR A 6 3.16 5.65 -34.73
CA THR A 6 1.80 5.97 -35.19
C THR A 6 0.86 6.37 -34.06
N TYR A 7 1.29 6.28 -32.79
CA TYR A 7 0.49 6.65 -31.63
C TYR A 7 0.81 8.05 -31.13
N ASP A 8 -0.04 8.61 -30.27
CA ASP A 8 0.23 9.90 -29.61
C ASP A 8 1.51 9.86 -28.77
N GLU A 9 2.20 11.00 -28.69
CA GLU A 9 3.53 11.12 -28.06
C GLU A 9 3.59 10.56 -26.62
N LEU A 10 2.52 10.77 -25.84
CA LEU A 10 2.41 10.22 -24.47
C LEU A 10 2.38 8.69 -24.46
N VAL A 11 1.64 8.11 -25.40
CA VAL A 11 1.55 6.65 -25.57
C VAL A 11 2.89 6.11 -26.06
N GLN A 12 3.55 6.80 -27.00
CA GLN A 12 4.89 6.42 -27.46
C GLN A 12 5.87 6.37 -26.29
N LYS A 13 5.96 7.44 -25.48
CA LYS A 13 6.88 7.52 -24.33
C LYS A 13 6.66 6.35 -23.35
N ARG A 14 5.40 6.00 -23.09
CA ARG A 14 5.05 4.84 -22.24
C ARG A 14 5.47 3.52 -22.86
N LEU A 15 5.20 3.30 -24.15
CA LEU A 15 5.58 2.08 -24.85
C LEU A 15 7.11 1.89 -24.91
N TRP A 16 7.86 2.97 -25.14
CA TRP A 16 9.32 2.95 -25.07
C TRP A 16 9.85 2.58 -23.68
N MET A 17 9.26 3.15 -22.63
CA MET A 17 9.62 2.85 -21.25
C MET A 17 9.30 1.39 -20.87
N ILE A 18 8.12 0.90 -21.25
CA ILE A 18 7.72 -0.50 -21.06
C ILE A 18 8.70 -1.43 -21.77
N ASN A 19 9.05 -1.15 -23.03
CA ASN A 19 9.98 -2.00 -23.76
C ASN A 19 11.37 -2.00 -23.15
N LYS A 20 11.89 -0.83 -22.75
CA LYS A 20 13.20 -0.71 -22.09
C LYS A 20 13.27 -1.54 -20.80
N HIS A 21 12.16 -1.65 -20.07
CA HIS A 21 12.09 -2.34 -18.79
C HIS A 21 11.33 -3.66 -18.84
N TRP A 22 11.08 -4.21 -20.04
CA TRP A 22 10.22 -5.37 -20.25
C TRP A 22 10.63 -6.58 -19.40
N LEU A 23 11.93 -6.86 -19.35
CA LEU A 23 12.46 -7.96 -18.54
C LEU A 23 12.14 -7.78 -17.06
N ASN A 24 12.33 -6.58 -16.51
CA ASN A 24 12.05 -6.29 -15.10
C ASN A 24 10.54 -6.37 -14.81
N LEU A 25 9.71 -5.90 -15.75
CA LEU A 25 8.25 -5.95 -15.62
C LEU A 25 7.70 -7.38 -15.71
N THR A 26 8.37 -8.29 -16.44
CA THR A 26 7.93 -9.68 -16.63
C THR A 26 8.65 -10.68 -15.73
N LEU A 27 9.66 -10.25 -14.97
CA LEU A 27 10.53 -11.11 -14.18
C LEU A 27 9.77 -12.01 -13.19
N PHE A 28 8.64 -11.53 -12.67
CA PHE A 28 7.79 -12.30 -11.76
C PHE A 28 7.23 -13.59 -12.38
N HIS A 29 7.10 -13.66 -13.72
CA HIS A 29 6.68 -14.89 -14.40
C HIS A 29 7.70 -16.02 -14.30
N TYR A 30 8.99 -15.66 -14.16
CA TYR A 30 10.08 -16.63 -14.13
C TYR A 30 10.54 -16.97 -12.71
N LEU A 31 10.07 -16.22 -11.70
CA LEU A 31 10.44 -16.42 -10.31
C LEU A 31 9.33 -17.17 -9.55
N PRO A 32 9.58 -18.41 -9.07
CA PRO A 32 8.58 -19.17 -8.33
C PRO A 32 8.20 -18.43 -7.03
N GLY A 33 6.91 -18.21 -6.84
CA GLY A 33 6.36 -17.54 -5.65
C GLY A 33 6.36 -16.00 -5.70
N ALA A 34 6.84 -15.38 -6.77
CA ALA A 34 6.73 -13.94 -6.95
C ALA A 34 5.28 -13.56 -7.32
N PRO A 35 4.64 -12.62 -6.60
CA PRO A 35 3.28 -12.21 -6.93
C PRO A 35 3.28 -11.36 -8.22
N ALA A 36 2.30 -11.60 -9.09
CA ALA A 36 2.07 -10.78 -10.29
C ALA A 36 1.57 -9.36 -9.98
N THR A 37 1.26 -9.08 -8.70
CA THR A 37 0.75 -7.80 -8.23
C THR A 37 1.77 -7.12 -7.31
N ASN A 38 1.95 -5.82 -7.50
CA ASN A 38 2.74 -4.98 -6.61
C ASN A 38 1.98 -4.60 -5.32
N ASN A 39 0.73 -5.04 -5.15
CA ASN A 39 -0.16 -4.62 -4.06
C ASN A 39 0.44 -4.77 -2.65
N PRO A 40 1.24 -5.83 -2.33
CA PRO A 40 1.94 -5.89 -1.05
C PRO A 40 2.95 -4.75 -0.85
N ILE A 41 3.67 -4.38 -1.92
CA ILE A 41 4.68 -3.32 -1.92
C ILE A 41 4.00 -1.95 -1.84
N GLU A 42 2.98 -1.71 -2.67
CA GLU A 42 2.18 -0.48 -2.62
C GLU A 42 1.53 -0.30 -1.25
N SER A 43 0.88 -1.34 -0.71
CA SER A 43 0.30 -1.30 0.64
C SER A 43 1.33 -0.99 1.71
N TYR A 44 2.53 -1.55 1.61
CA TYR A 44 3.62 -1.27 2.53
C TYR A 44 4.07 0.19 2.44
N TYR A 45 4.30 0.73 1.24
CA TYR A 45 4.72 2.12 1.07
C TYR A 45 3.61 3.12 1.39
N SER A 46 2.34 2.86 1.06
CA SER A 46 1.22 3.72 1.46
C SER A 46 1.06 3.79 2.98
N LYS A 47 1.29 2.68 3.70
CA LYS A 47 1.23 2.65 5.17
C LYS A 47 2.48 3.22 5.84
N SER A 48 3.64 3.07 5.20
CA SER A 48 4.93 3.46 5.77
C SER A 48 5.42 4.84 5.32
N LEU A 49 4.84 5.46 4.27
CA LEU A 49 5.15 6.84 3.91
C LEU A 49 4.68 7.77 5.03
N LYS A 50 5.69 8.21 5.78
CA LYS A 50 5.67 8.73 7.13
C LYS A 50 4.95 10.07 7.30
N THR A 51 4.37 10.65 6.25
CA THR A 51 3.76 11.99 6.32
C THR A 51 2.51 12.00 7.21
N ASP A 52 1.64 11.00 7.09
CA ASP A 52 0.43 10.95 7.90
C ASP A 52 0.70 10.46 9.33
N ASN A 53 1.64 9.54 9.50
CA ASN A 53 2.10 9.15 10.84
C ASN A 53 2.81 10.31 11.56
N LYS A 54 3.63 11.13 10.88
CA LYS A 54 4.26 12.32 11.47
C LYS A 54 3.25 13.43 11.78
N LYS A 55 2.18 13.58 10.98
CA LYS A 55 1.08 14.54 11.27
C LYS A 55 0.38 14.21 12.59
N GLN A 56 0.27 12.92 12.95
CA GLN A 56 -0.37 12.48 14.21
C GLN A 56 0.39 12.89 15.48
N PHE A 57 1.67 13.28 15.37
CA PHE A 57 2.49 13.75 16.50
C PHE A 57 2.71 15.27 16.51
N ARG A 58 2.01 16.04 15.66
CA ARG A 58 2.19 17.50 15.57
C ARG A 58 1.50 18.28 16.69
N THR A 59 0.65 17.64 17.49
CA THR A 59 -0.09 18.27 18.58
C THR A 59 0.04 17.43 19.85
N ASP A 60 0.00 18.08 21.01
CA ASP A 60 0.09 17.39 22.31
C ASP A 60 -0.99 16.32 22.48
N LYS A 61 -2.21 16.63 22.02
CA LYS A 61 -3.35 15.69 21.98
C LYS A 61 -3.06 14.49 21.07
N GLY A 62 -2.39 14.71 19.94
CA GLY A 62 -1.97 13.64 19.03
C GLY A 62 -0.97 12.69 19.68
N THR A 63 0.02 13.24 20.39
CA THR A 63 1.00 12.48 21.16
C THR A 63 0.35 11.68 22.29
N GLU A 64 -0.54 12.31 23.07
CA GLU A 64 -1.27 11.64 24.17
C GLU A 64 -2.10 10.45 23.67
N ASN A 65 -2.79 10.62 22.54
CA ASN A 65 -3.58 9.55 21.92
C ASN A 65 -2.71 8.36 21.48
N GLN A 66 -1.50 8.61 20.97
CA GLN A 66 -0.58 7.55 20.57
C GLN A 66 -0.01 6.81 21.78
N ILE A 67 0.26 7.50 22.89
CA ILE A 67 0.65 6.87 24.16
C ILE A 67 -0.47 5.95 24.66
N LYS A 68 -1.72 6.43 24.68
CA LYS A 68 -2.89 5.63 25.06
C LYS A 68 -3.06 4.41 24.13
N LEU A 69 -2.96 4.60 22.81
CA LEU A 69 -3.03 3.51 21.83
C LEU A 69 -1.91 2.48 22.02
N ALA A 70 -0.69 2.92 22.34
CA ALA A 70 0.44 2.03 22.62
C ALA A 70 0.20 1.19 23.89
N GLN A 71 -0.35 1.79 24.95
CA GLN A 71 -0.76 1.06 26.15
C GLN A 71 -1.87 0.05 25.84
N MET A 72 -2.90 0.45 25.08
CA MET A 72 -3.99 -0.45 24.67
C MET A 72 -3.49 -1.64 23.84
N ARG A 73 -2.48 -1.44 22.99
CA ARG A 73 -1.82 -2.53 22.23
C ARG A 73 -1.08 -3.49 23.16
N ARG A 74 -0.30 -2.98 24.11
CA ARG A 74 0.43 -3.82 25.09
C ARG A 74 -0.51 -4.67 25.94
N LEU A 75 -1.67 -4.13 26.27
CA LEU A 75 -2.71 -4.81 27.03
C LEU A 75 -3.63 -5.69 26.16
N ASN A 76 -3.33 -5.85 24.86
CA ASN A 76 -4.16 -6.61 23.89
C ASN A 76 -5.64 -6.17 23.84
N LEU A 77 -5.94 -4.92 24.19
CA LEU A 77 -7.29 -4.37 24.19
C LEU A 77 -7.79 -4.06 22.77
N LEU A 78 -6.88 -3.85 21.82
CA LEU A 78 -7.21 -3.67 20.41
C LEU A 78 -7.41 -5.03 19.74
N LYS A 79 -8.66 -5.49 19.70
CA LYS A 79 -9.03 -6.71 18.96
C LYS A 79 -8.88 -6.45 17.45
N LYS A 80 -8.33 -7.43 16.73
CA LYS A 80 -8.34 -7.39 15.26
C LYS A 80 -9.79 -7.34 14.78
N PRO A 81 -10.13 -6.48 13.80
CA PRO A 81 -11.46 -6.48 13.23
C PRO A 81 -11.75 -7.87 12.65
N LYS A 82 -12.91 -8.44 13.01
CA LYS A 82 -13.40 -9.67 12.39
C LYS A 82 -13.88 -9.30 10.98
N VAL A 83 -13.22 -9.83 9.97
CA VAL A 83 -13.72 -9.77 8.60
C VAL A 83 -14.80 -10.85 8.49
N ILE A 84 -16.05 -10.45 8.63
CA ILE A 84 -17.20 -11.24 8.20
C ILE A 84 -17.48 -10.80 6.76
N SER A 85 -17.67 -11.76 5.85
CA SER A 85 -17.72 -11.53 4.41
C SER A 85 -18.52 -10.27 4.02
N GLY A 86 -17.82 -9.26 3.51
CA GLY A 86 -18.40 -8.17 2.72
C GLY A 86 -18.89 -6.93 3.46
N ILE A 87 -19.04 -6.91 4.79
CA ILE A 87 -19.46 -5.70 5.52
C ILE A 87 -18.64 -5.56 6.80
N VAL A 88 -17.81 -4.52 6.88
CA VAL A 88 -17.07 -4.19 8.11
C VAL A 88 -18.03 -3.46 9.06
N GLN A 89 -18.58 -4.18 10.04
CA GLN A 89 -19.31 -3.59 11.16
C GLN A 89 -18.38 -3.50 12.37
N ILE A 90 -18.22 -2.29 12.92
CA ILE A 90 -17.53 -2.09 14.21
C ILE A 90 -18.54 -2.49 15.29
N ILE A 91 -18.36 -3.66 15.89
CA ILE A 91 -19.11 -4.05 17.08
C ILE A 91 -18.56 -3.24 18.25
N TYR A 92 -19.26 -2.19 18.66
CA TYR A 92 -19.10 -1.62 20.00
C TYR A 92 -19.86 -2.51 20.98
N SER A 93 -19.14 -3.30 21.77
CA SER A 93 -19.68 -3.82 23.02
C SER A 93 -19.10 -2.97 24.15
N ILE A 94 -20.04 -2.36 24.88
CA ILE A 94 -19.96 -1.55 26.10
C ILE A 94 -18.65 -1.71 26.89
#